data_AF-A0AAV5DTP0-F1
#
_entry.id   AF-A0AAV5DTP0-F1
#
_cell.length_a   1.000
_cell.length_b   1.000
_cell.length_c   1.000
_cell.angle_alpha   90.00
_cell.angle_beta   90.00
_cell.angle_gamma   90.00
#
_symmetry.space_group_name_H-M   'P 1'
#
loop_
_entity.id
_entity.type
_entity.pdbx_description
1 polymer ?
#
loop_
_entity_poly.entity_id
_entity_poly.type
_entity_poly.pdbx_seq_one_letter_code
_entity_poly.pdbx_strand_id
1 'polypeptide(L)'
;MEQTGAVPSPQPPVAWAVVPVDFTVVKKGPEMALHDATGRLAFRFAAVPGGGRTLLDAAGGVLVTVRSSGEVISSWLLIEFLICEFAPWSNRG
;
A
#
# COMPACT_ATOMS: atom_id res chain seq x y z
N MET A 1 41.03 39.26 -18.75
CA MET A 1 40.48 37.95 -19.15
C MET A 1 40.25 37.19 -17.87
N GLU A 2 39.01 36.98 -17.41
CA GLU A 2 38.70 35.95 -16.41
C GLU A 2 37.20 35.61 -16.49
N GLN A 3 36.93 34.35 -16.83
CA GLN A 3 35.62 33.71 -16.94
C GLN A 3 34.96 33.59 -15.56
N THR A 4 33.70 33.99 -15.44
CA THR A 4 32.52 33.10 -15.37
C THR A 4 32.52 32.14 -14.18
N GLY A 5 31.66 32.43 -13.21
CA GLY A 5 31.20 31.45 -12.22
C GLY A 5 29.72 31.67 -11.94
N ALA A 6 28.84 31.13 -12.80
CA ALA A 6 27.41 31.05 -12.48
C ALA A 6 27.26 30.11 -11.29
N VAL A 7 26.82 30.64 -10.14
CA VAL A 7 26.44 29.82 -8.98
C VAL A 7 25.32 28.89 -9.44
N PRO A 8 25.47 27.55 -9.34
CA PRO A 8 24.38 26.65 -9.68
C PRO A 8 23.23 26.92 -8.73
N SER A 9 22.11 27.39 -9.29
CA SER A 9 20.87 27.59 -8.53
C SER A 9 20.49 26.26 -7.87
N PRO A 10 20.13 26.23 -6.57
CA PRO A 10 19.65 25.02 -5.93
C PRO A 10 18.49 24.46 -6.75
N GLN A 11 18.70 23.33 -7.43
CA GLN A 11 17.61 22.67 -8.13
C GLN A 11 16.62 22.22 -7.05
N PRO A 12 15.32 22.56 -7.17
CA PRO A 12 14.33 22.05 -6.24
C PRO A 12 14.42 20.51 -6.23
N PRO A 13 14.29 19.87 -5.06
CA PRO A 13 14.31 18.42 -4.98
C PRO A 13 13.32 17.86 -5.99
N VAL A 14 13.75 16.89 -6.80
CA VAL A 14 12.87 16.23 -7.77
C VAL A 14 11.65 15.72 -7.02
N ALA A 15 10.51 16.38 -7.22
CA ALA A 15 9.23 15.86 -6.80
C ALA A 15 8.95 14.65 -7.68
N TRP A 16 9.09 13.46 -7.11
CA TRP A 16 8.69 12.23 -7.78
C TRP A 16 7.20 12.35 -8.13
N ALA A 17 6.85 11.96 -9.35
CA ALA A 17 5.47 11.97 -9.79
C ALA A 17 4.72 10.88 -9.01
N VAL A 18 3.73 11.28 -8.20
CA VAL A 18 2.80 10.35 -7.59
C VAL A 18 1.95 9.76 -8.70
N VAL A 19 2.13 8.47 -8.99
CA VAL A 19 1.29 7.77 -9.95
C VAL A 19 0.16 7.09 -9.15
N PRO A 20 -1.11 7.47 -9.36
CA PRO A 20 -2.21 6.76 -8.73
C PRO A 20 -2.23 5.31 -9.22
N VAL A 21 -2.40 4.37 -8.28
CA VAL A 21 -2.51 2.94 -8.57
C VAL A 21 -3.92 2.49 -8.27
N ASP A 22 -4.61 2.00 -9.28
CA ASP A 22 -5.95 1.46 -9.16
C ASP A 22 -5.92 -0.02 -8.74
N PHE A 23 -6.77 -0.37 -7.77
CA PHE A 23 -6.99 -1.75 -7.35
C PHE A 23 -8.47 -2.11 -7.38
N THR A 24 -8.76 -3.29 -7.93
CA THR A 24 -10.08 -3.91 -7.80
C THR A 24 -10.13 -4.77 -6.56
N VAL A 25 -11.05 -4.46 -5.65
CA VAL A 25 -11.26 -5.23 -4.41
C VAL A 25 -12.34 -6.28 -4.63
N VAL A 26 -11.98 -7.55 -4.44
CA VAL A 26 -12.91 -8.68 -4.48
C VAL A 26 -13.00 -9.29 -3.09
N LYS A 27 -14.23 -9.39 -2.56
CA LYS A 27 -14.50 -10.03 -1.27
C LYS A 27 -15.15 -11.39 -1.48
N LYS A 28 -14.56 -12.44 -0.90
CA LYS A 28 -15.10 -13.80 -0.93
C LYS A 28 -15.20 -14.34 0.50
N GLY A 29 -16.38 -14.22 1.11
CA GLY A 29 -16.58 -14.58 2.52
C GLY A 29 -15.71 -13.74 3.46
N PRO A 30 -14.89 -14.36 4.33
CA PRO A 30 -14.01 -13.64 5.25
C PRO A 30 -12.72 -13.12 4.58
N GLU A 31 -12.39 -13.58 3.38
CA GLU A 31 -11.21 -13.22 2.62
C GLU A 31 -11.45 -12.03 1.69
N MET A 32 -10.41 -11.24 1.47
CA MET A 32 -10.41 -10.11 0.54
C MET A 32 -9.16 -10.16 -0.31
N ALA A 33 -9.31 -9.97 -1.62
CA ALA A 33 -8.23 -9.94 -2.59
C ALA A 33 -8.24 -8.61 -3.34
N LEU A 34 -7.06 -8.02 -3.52
CA LEU A 34 -6.83 -6.81 -4.29
C LEU A 34 -6.17 -7.22 -5.59
N HIS A 35 -6.78 -6.84 -6.72
CA HIS A 35 -6.26 -7.09 -8.05
C HIS A 35 -5.78 -5.80 -8.67
N ASP A 36 -4.66 -5.84 -9.37
CA ASP A 36 -4.15 -4.69 -10.13
C ASP A 36 -5.03 -4.39 -11.35
N ALA A 37 -4.69 -3.32 -12.09
CA ALA A 37 -5.40 -2.92 -13.31
C ALA A 37 -5.40 -3.99 -14.42
N THR A 38 -4.51 -4.99 -14.34
CA THR A 38 -4.48 -6.13 -15.28
C THR A 38 -5.37 -7.30 -14.83
N GLY A 39 -5.98 -7.19 -13.65
CA GLY A 39 -6.79 -8.23 -13.02
C GLY A 39 -5.97 -9.30 -12.30
N ARG A 40 -4.64 -9.12 -12.15
CA ARG A 40 -3.78 -10.06 -11.41
C ARG A 40 -3.87 -9.78 -9.92
N LEU A 41 -3.77 -10.83 -9.12
CA LEU A 41 -3.70 -10.70 -7.68
C LEU A 41 -2.45 -9.90 -7.30
N ALA A 42 -2.65 -8.76 -6.65
CA ALA A 42 -1.56 -7.96 -6.09
C ALA A 42 -1.38 -8.30 -4.61
N PHE A 43 -2.50 -8.32 -3.87
CA PHE A 43 -2.50 -8.58 -2.43
C PHE A 43 -3.73 -9.36 -1.98
N ARG A 44 -3.64 -10.00 -0.82
CA ARG A 44 -4.81 -10.60 -0.17
C ARG A 44 -4.76 -10.46 1.34
N PHE A 45 -5.92 -10.35 1.96
CA PHE A 45 -6.09 -10.44 3.40
C PHE A 45 -6.51 -11.85 3.79
N ALA A 46 -5.70 -12.50 4.63
CA ALA A 46 -6.01 -13.78 5.24
C ALA A 46 -6.36 -13.60 6.72
N ALA A 47 -7.30 -14.41 7.22
CA ALA A 47 -7.60 -14.45 8.66
C ALA A 47 -6.45 -15.14 9.41
N VAL A 48 -6.16 -14.65 10.62
CA VAL A 48 -5.12 -15.21 11.50
C VAL A 48 -5.78 -15.99 12.65
N PRO A 49 -5.27 -17.20 12.99
CA PRO A 49 -5.73 -17.92 14.16
C PRO A 49 -5.55 -17.08 15.43
N GLY A 50 -6.61 -16.93 16.23
CA GLY A 50 -6.59 -16.13 17.47
C GLY A 50 -7.02 -14.67 17.31
N GLY A 51 -7.55 -14.28 16.15
CA GLY A 51 -8.08 -12.94 15.90
C GLY A 51 -7.08 -12.02 15.20
N GLY A 52 -7.55 -11.35 14.15
CA GLY A 52 -6.72 -10.49 13.29
C GLY A 52 -6.65 -10.96 11.85
N ARG A 53 -5.97 -10.17 11.01
CA ARG A 53 -5.80 -10.41 9.59
C ARG A 53 -4.41 -10.02 9.12
N THR A 54 -3.89 -10.75 8.15
CA THR A 54 -2.58 -10.50 7.55
C THR A 54 -2.75 -10.11 6.10
N LEU A 55 -2.09 -9.02 5.69
CA LEU A 55 -1.89 -8.64 4.31
C LEU A 55 -0.72 -9.45 3.73
N LEU A 56 -1.02 -10.21 2.69
CA LEU A 56 -0.10 -11.03 1.96
C LEU A 56 0.09 -10.47 0.55
N ASP A 57 1.30 -10.60 0.00
CA ASP A 57 1.54 -10.41 -1.43
C ASP A 57 0.99 -11.58 -2.27
N ALA A 58 1.11 -11.48 -3.58
CA ALA A 58 0.67 -12.50 -4.54
C ALA A 58 1.38 -13.86 -4.37
N ALA A 59 2.62 -13.88 -3.87
CA ALA A 59 3.37 -15.10 -3.56
C ALA A 59 3.04 -15.68 -2.17
N GLY A 60 2.25 -14.96 -1.36
CA GLY A 60 1.92 -15.34 0.01
C GLY A 60 2.93 -14.84 1.05
N GLY A 61 3.86 -13.95 0.68
CA GLY A 61 4.74 -13.27 1.61
C GLY A 61 3.96 -12.32 2.51
N VAL A 62 4.34 -12.26 3.79
CA VAL A 62 3.67 -11.41 4.78
C VAL A 62 4.20 -9.99 4.69
N LEU A 63 3.31 -9.04 4.38
CA LEU A 63 3.62 -7.61 4.38
C LEU A 63 3.29 -6.99 5.73
N VAL A 64 2.07 -7.22 6.23
CA VAL A 64 1.55 -6.61 7.46
C VAL A 64 0.65 -7.60 8.18
N THR A 65 0.77 -7.71 9.51
CA THR A 65 -0.19 -8.43 10.34
C THR A 65 -0.91 -7.46 11.26
N VAL A 66 -2.23 -7.35 11.11
CA VAL A 66 -3.09 -6.51 11.94
C VAL A 66 -3.72 -7.40 13.02
N ARG A 67 -3.39 -7.14 14.29
CA ARG A 67 -4.08 -7.72 15.44
C ARG A 67 -5.06 -6.70 16.03
N SER A 68 -6.35 -7.03 16.05
CA SER A 68 -7.30 -6.30 16.90
C SER A 68 -7.55 -7.07 18.18
N SER A 69 -7.61 -6.35 19.30
CA SER A 69 -8.07 -6.87 20.60
C SER A 69 -9.60 -6.97 20.71
N GLY A 70 -10.31 -7.00 19.57
CA GLY A 70 -11.76 -7.07 19.47
C GLY A 70 -12.18 -7.59 18.10
N GLU A 71 -13.18 -8.46 18.07
CA GLU A 71 -13.56 -9.34 16.95
C GLU A 71 -14.11 -8.61 15.69
N VAL A 72 -14.11 -7.28 15.65
CA VAL A 72 -14.80 -6.52 14.60
C VAL A 72 -13.86 -5.56 13.88
N ILE A 73 -12.78 -6.09 13.31
CA ILE A 73 -12.26 -5.44 12.12
C ILE A 73 -13.12 -5.92 10.94
N SER A 74 -14.12 -5.12 10.59
CA SER A 74 -14.87 -5.34 9.36
C SER A 74 -13.95 -5.17 8.15
N SER A 75 -14.26 -5.86 7.05
CA SER A 75 -13.52 -5.74 5.79
C SER A 75 -13.33 -4.28 5.33
N TRP A 76 -14.28 -3.40 5.66
CA TRP A 76 -14.25 -1.98 5.29
C TRP A 76 -13.19 -1.19 6.09
N LEU A 77 -13.08 -1.45 7.40
CA LEU A 77 -12.06 -0.84 8.27
C LEU A 77 -10.63 -1.19 7.84
N LEU A 78 -10.42 -2.36 7.22
CA LEU A 78 -9.10 -2.74 6.68
C LEU A 78 -8.74 -2.00 5.41
N ILE A 79 -9.72 -1.75 4.55
CA ILE A 79 -9.50 -0.95 3.34
C ILE A 79 -9.15 0.48 3.76
N GLU A 80 -9.88 1.06 4.72
CA GLU A 80 -9.56 2.39 5.26
C GLU A 80 -8.17 2.43 5.91
N PHE A 81 -7.81 1.43 6.72
CA PHE A 81 -6.47 1.34 7.29
C PHE A 81 -5.38 1.22 6.21
N LEU A 82 -5.59 0.39 5.20
CA LEU A 82 -4.66 0.24 4.09
C LEU A 82 -4.48 1.56 3.30
N ILE A 83 -5.57 2.28 3.04
CA ILE A 83 -5.54 3.54 2.29
C ILE A 83 -4.93 4.66 3.12
N CYS A 84 -5.29 4.78 4.40
CA CYS A 84 -4.85 5.89 5.24
C CYS A 84 -3.43 5.71 5.79
N GLU A 85 -3.00 4.48 6.06
CA GLU A 85 -1.72 4.23 6.74
C GLU A 85 -0.65 3.62 5.82
N PHE A 86 -1.04 2.74 4.89
CA PHE A 86 -0.07 1.96 4.10
C PHE A 86 0.18 2.52 2.69
N ALA A 87 -0.88 2.90 1.96
CA ALA A 87 -0.76 3.50 0.63
C ALA A 87 0.13 4.77 0.57
N PRO A 88 0.18 5.64 1.60
CA PRO A 88 1.09 6.79 1.62
C PRO A 88 2.56 6.37 1.77
N TRP A 89 2.83 5.19 2.34
CA TRP A 89 4.18 4.66 2.50
C TRP A 89 4.69 3.99 1.22
N SER A 90 3.83 3.26 0.51
CA SER A 90 4.19 2.59 -0.76
C SER A 90 4.61 3.56 -1.87
N ASN A 91 4.16 4.81 -1.83
CA ASN A 91 4.51 5.83 -2.82
C ASN A 91 5.86 6.52 -2.55
N ARG A 92 6.54 6.20 -1.43
CA ARG A 92 7.88 6.74 -1.11
C ARG A 92 9.04 5.84 -1.56
N GLY A 93 8.76 4.83 -2.39
CA GLY A 93 9.74 3.92 -2.98
C GLY A 93 10.32 4.43 -4.29
#